data_AF-A0AAD6KHA9-F1
#
_entry.id   AF-A0AAD6KHA9-F1
#
_cell.length_a   1.000
_cell.length_b   1.000
_cell.length_c   1.000
_cell.angle_alpha   90.00
_cell.angle_beta   90.00
_cell.angle_gamma   90.00
#
_symmetry.space_group_name_H-M   'P 1'
#
loop_
_entity.id
_entity.type
_entity.pdbx_description
1 polymer ?
#
loop_
_entity_poly.entity_id
_entity_poly.type
_entity_poly.pdbx_seq_one_letter_code
_entity_poly.pdbx_strand_id
1 'polypeptide(L)'
;MKQLPEDDPRNITQQANVHCAACDGGYNQAGMPDLNYQVHFSWLFFPWHRYYLYFYERILGKLIDDPTFALPFWNWDSPQGMQIPAFFADPTSAVYDPLRDKSHQPPKIIDLDFPGVDFPLPGPVQVASNLNVMYRQLVTANYPTLFLGRPYRAGDEPEPGAGSLEDVPHSTVHIWTGDADQANRENMGVFYAAARDPIFFAHHGNIDRLWEVWKKLPGGKRKNFTDPDWLDTAFLFYDENANLVRVKIRDCLDTTKLRYEFQDVASPWINARPKPKPNKQKPKVAVATADPTKPIGLLNKTVSVVVQRPNKRRSTKPKEVEVLVIERIEYRIDMYVKFNVLINDEPDTPGKPDSAEFAGTFVNVPHGRNKTVKTSLRLGISELLEDLKAEDDESVVVTLVPISNIGKATIGTLRIELLND
;
A
#
# COMPACT_ATOMS: atom_id res chain seq x y z
N MET A 1 -19.68 -7.05 20.39
CA MET A 1 -19.81 -7.01 18.92
C MET A 1 -20.22 -8.36 18.33
N LYS A 2 -19.43 -9.44 18.52
CA LYS A 2 -19.73 -10.80 18.00
C LYS A 2 -21.10 -11.39 18.40
N GLN A 3 -21.66 -10.93 19.53
CA GLN A 3 -22.93 -11.43 20.09
C GLN A 3 -24.16 -10.60 19.69
N LEU A 4 -23.99 -9.51 18.92
CA LEU A 4 -25.14 -8.76 18.42
C LEU A 4 -25.95 -9.61 17.44
N PRO A 5 -27.24 -9.30 17.20
CA PRO A 5 -28.00 -9.89 16.09
C PRO A 5 -27.24 -9.76 14.75
N GLU A 6 -27.38 -10.71 13.84
CA GLU A 6 -26.65 -10.71 12.56
C GLU A 6 -27.07 -9.54 11.64
N ASP A 7 -28.28 -9.03 11.80
CA ASP A 7 -28.84 -7.91 11.05
C ASP A 7 -28.51 -6.53 11.66
N ASP A 8 -27.99 -6.48 12.89
CA ASP A 8 -27.51 -5.23 13.50
C ASP A 8 -26.29 -4.72 12.72
N PRO A 9 -26.29 -3.50 12.16
CA PRO A 9 -25.17 -3.00 11.36
C PRO A 9 -23.86 -2.89 12.15
N ARG A 10 -23.92 -2.94 13.48
CA ARG A 10 -22.77 -2.92 14.39
C ARG A 10 -22.21 -4.31 14.67
N ASN A 11 -22.88 -5.38 14.22
CA ASN A 11 -22.38 -6.76 14.31
C ASN A 11 -21.04 -6.89 13.56
N ILE A 12 -20.13 -7.73 14.05
CA ILE A 12 -18.80 -7.91 13.45
C ILE A 12 -18.88 -8.36 11.98
N THR A 13 -19.85 -9.21 11.64
CA THR A 13 -20.07 -9.68 10.28
C THR A 13 -20.53 -8.53 9.39
N GLN A 14 -21.41 -7.67 9.88
CA GLN A 14 -21.86 -6.49 9.15
C GLN A 14 -20.73 -5.47 8.99
N GLN A 15 -19.91 -5.25 10.02
CA GLN A 15 -18.70 -4.43 9.91
C GLN A 15 -17.76 -5.00 8.85
N ALA A 16 -17.45 -6.31 8.88
CA ALA A 16 -16.63 -6.95 7.85
C ALA A 16 -17.24 -6.80 6.43
N ASN A 17 -18.57 -6.87 6.32
CA ASN A 17 -19.28 -6.66 5.05
C ASN A 17 -19.17 -5.23 4.53
N VAL A 18 -18.93 -4.21 5.37
CA VAL A 18 -18.65 -2.83 4.92
C VAL A 18 -17.41 -2.80 4.03
N HIS A 19 -16.33 -3.47 4.47
CA HIS A 19 -15.12 -3.61 3.66
C HIS A 19 -15.38 -4.40 2.38
N CYS A 20 -16.03 -5.57 2.48
CA CYS A 20 -16.40 -6.37 1.31
C CYS A 20 -17.17 -5.55 0.26
N ALA A 21 -18.20 -4.80 0.67
CA ALA A 21 -19.04 -4.05 -0.25
C ALA A 21 -18.31 -2.90 -0.95
N ALA A 22 -17.42 -2.20 -0.24
CA ALA A 22 -16.65 -1.08 -0.80
C ALA A 22 -15.47 -1.53 -1.68
N CYS A 23 -15.03 -2.78 -1.55
CA CYS A 23 -13.76 -3.25 -2.13
C CYS A 23 -13.94 -4.39 -3.15
N ASP A 24 -15.06 -5.10 -3.12
CA ASP A 24 -15.34 -6.27 -3.97
C ASP A 24 -16.52 -6.03 -4.94
N GLY A 25 -16.80 -4.76 -5.27
CA GLY A 25 -17.85 -4.39 -6.22
C GLY A 25 -19.27 -4.53 -5.66
N GLY A 26 -19.47 -4.35 -4.36
CA GLY A 26 -20.81 -4.34 -3.75
C GLY A 26 -21.61 -3.08 -4.05
N TYR A 27 -20.96 -2.02 -4.56
CA TYR A 27 -21.60 -0.78 -4.97
C TYR A 27 -21.17 -0.37 -6.38
N ASN A 28 -22.10 0.28 -7.09
CA ASN A 28 -21.82 0.99 -8.33
C ASN A 28 -21.84 2.50 -8.06
N GLN A 29 -21.18 3.26 -8.93
CA GLN A 29 -21.23 4.70 -8.88
C GLN A 29 -22.64 5.19 -9.18
N ALA A 30 -23.12 6.17 -8.42
CA ALA A 30 -24.51 6.63 -8.53
C ALA A 30 -24.82 7.15 -9.94
N GLY A 31 -25.87 6.61 -10.56
CA GLY A 31 -26.24 6.93 -11.95
C GLY A 31 -25.40 6.23 -13.02
N MET A 32 -24.47 5.35 -12.64
CA MET A 32 -23.56 4.63 -13.55
C MET A 32 -23.55 3.14 -13.17
N PRO A 33 -24.60 2.37 -13.53
CA PRO A 33 -24.79 0.99 -13.07
C PRO A 33 -23.72 0.00 -13.57
N ASP A 34 -22.99 0.34 -14.63
CA ASP A 34 -21.93 -0.50 -15.19
C ASP A 34 -20.53 -0.18 -14.63
N LEU A 35 -20.45 0.81 -13.74
CA LEU A 35 -19.20 1.32 -13.21
C LEU A 35 -19.11 1.08 -11.70
N ASN A 36 -18.28 0.12 -11.31
CA ASN A 36 -18.09 -0.23 -9.92
C ASN A 36 -17.47 0.94 -9.13
N TYR A 37 -17.90 1.07 -7.88
CA TYR A 37 -17.22 1.87 -6.88
C TYR A 37 -16.08 1.05 -6.25
N GLN A 38 -14.92 1.67 -6.10
CA GLN A 38 -13.74 1.07 -5.47
C GLN A 38 -13.00 2.10 -4.63
N VAL A 39 -12.71 1.78 -3.37
CA VAL A 39 -11.97 2.66 -2.46
C VAL A 39 -10.46 2.42 -2.50
N HIS A 40 -10.05 1.23 -2.93
CA HIS A 40 -8.64 0.87 -3.10
C HIS A 40 -8.03 1.41 -4.40
N PHE A 41 -6.70 1.37 -4.45
CA PHE A 41 -5.83 1.79 -5.54
C PHE A 41 -6.13 3.22 -6.02
N SER A 42 -6.42 4.11 -5.08
CA SER A 42 -6.80 5.50 -5.34
C SER A 42 -6.57 6.41 -4.13
N TRP A 43 -6.73 7.71 -4.33
CA TRP A 43 -6.71 8.71 -3.26
C TRP A 43 -7.82 8.57 -2.19
N LEU A 44 -8.77 7.64 -2.37
CA LEU A 44 -9.83 7.38 -1.39
C LEU A 44 -9.39 6.44 -0.27
N PHE A 45 -8.29 5.69 -0.48
CA PHE A 45 -7.82 4.64 0.41
C PHE A 45 -7.71 5.09 1.87
N PHE A 46 -6.89 6.11 2.15
CA PHE A 46 -6.67 6.61 3.50
C PHE A 46 -7.94 7.17 4.18
N PRO A 47 -8.65 8.15 3.61
CA PRO A 47 -9.79 8.75 4.29
C PRO A 47 -10.98 7.80 4.44
N TRP A 48 -11.18 6.87 3.51
CA TRP A 48 -12.22 5.85 3.66
C TRP A 48 -11.92 4.93 4.85
N HIS A 49 -10.69 4.39 4.93
CA HIS A 49 -10.29 3.52 6.04
C HIS A 49 -10.26 4.25 7.38
N ARG A 50 -9.88 5.53 7.40
CA ARG A 50 -9.98 6.37 8.60
C ARG A 50 -11.42 6.43 9.14
N TYR A 51 -12.39 6.68 8.28
CA TYR A 51 -13.80 6.69 8.70
C TYR A 51 -14.30 5.31 9.10
N TYR A 52 -13.87 4.27 8.39
CA TYR A 52 -14.22 2.89 8.75
C TYR A 52 -13.74 2.55 10.16
N LEU A 53 -12.48 2.87 10.49
CA LEU A 53 -11.93 2.70 11.84
C LEU A 53 -12.64 3.61 12.86
N TYR A 54 -12.91 4.86 12.52
CA TYR A 54 -13.57 5.82 13.42
C TYR A 54 -14.93 5.31 13.92
N PHE A 55 -15.79 4.83 13.03
CA PHE A 55 -17.08 4.27 13.45
C PHE A 55 -16.91 2.91 14.15
N TYR A 56 -16.00 2.06 13.68
CA TYR A 56 -15.73 0.77 14.32
C TYR A 56 -15.25 0.92 15.78
N GLU A 57 -14.33 1.84 16.05
CA GLU A 57 -13.84 2.18 17.38
C GLU A 57 -14.96 2.67 18.31
N ARG A 58 -15.79 3.61 17.81
CA ARG A 58 -16.93 4.13 18.58
C ARG A 58 -17.98 3.08 18.88
N ILE A 59 -18.25 2.19 17.93
CA ILE A 59 -19.15 1.05 18.13
C ILE A 59 -18.60 0.17 19.25
N LEU A 60 -17.31 -0.18 19.23
CA LEU A 60 -16.70 -0.99 20.28
C LEU A 60 -16.80 -0.32 21.66
N GLY A 61 -16.42 0.96 21.76
CA GLY A 61 -16.54 1.73 23.01
C GLY A 61 -17.98 1.77 23.54
N LYS A 62 -18.95 2.00 22.66
CA LYS A 62 -20.38 1.99 23.02
C LYS A 62 -20.85 0.64 23.56
N LEU A 63 -20.36 -0.47 23.00
CA LEU A 63 -20.78 -1.82 23.41
C LEU A 63 -20.25 -2.25 24.78
N ILE A 64 -19.22 -1.59 25.30
CA ILE A 64 -18.63 -1.85 26.62
C ILE A 64 -18.82 -0.69 27.61
N ASP A 65 -19.57 0.33 27.22
CA ASP A 65 -19.79 1.57 27.98
C ASP A 65 -18.49 2.30 28.37
N ASP A 66 -17.52 2.29 27.46
CA ASP A 66 -16.25 3.01 27.59
C ASP A 66 -16.18 4.13 26.54
N PRO A 67 -16.43 5.40 26.93
CA PRO A 67 -16.36 6.53 26.01
C PRO A 67 -14.93 6.92 25.62
N THR A 68 -13.92 6.27 26.21
CA THR A 68 -12.49 6.50 25.98
C THR A 68 -11.79 5.34 25.30
N PHE A 69 -12.52 4.29 24.94
CA PHE A 69 -11.98 3.13 24.23
C PHE A 69 -11.23 3.58 22.97
N ALA A 70 -10.03 3.03 22.79
CA ALA A 70 -9.18 3.26 21.63
C ALA A 70 -8.71 1.94 21.03
N LEU A 71 -8.72 1.84 19.71
CA LEU A 71 -8.20 0.70 18.97
C LEU A 71 -6.66 0.62 19.10
N PRO A 72 -6.10 -0.59 19.26
CA PRO A 72 -4.66 -0.76 19.12
C PRO A 72 -4.27 -0.60 17.64
N PHE A 73 -3.03 -0.16 17.40
CA PHE A 73 -2.39 -0.27 16.09
C PHE A 73 -1.30 -1.35 16.12
N TRP A 74 -1.21 -2.16 15.08
CA TRP A 74 -0.13 -3.13 14.93
C TRP A 74 1.13 -2.40 14.45
N ASN A 75 2.06 -2.15 15.38
CA ASN A 75 3.27 -1.35 15.16
C ASN A 75 4.38 -2.10 14.37
N TRP A 76 4.05 -2.65 13.21
CA TRP A 76 4.99 -3.40 12.35
C TRP A 76 6.09 -2.52 11.74
N ASP A 77 6.03 -1.19 11.87
CA ASP A 77 7.10 -0.27 11.50
C ASP A 77 8.19 -0.11 12.57
N SER A 78 8.02 -0.71 13.75
CA SER A 78 9.04 -0.76 14.80
C SER A 78 9.43 -2.21 15.13
N PRO A 79 10.71 -2.53 15.39
CA PRO A 79 11.16 -3.91 15.64
C PRO A 79 10.34 -4.67 16.69
N GLN A 80 9.91 -4.00 17.77
CA GLN A 80 9.14 -4.60 18.85
C GLN A 80 7.71 -5.00 18.44
N GLY A 81 7.17 -4.40 17.37
CA GLY A 81 5.84 -4.68 16.86
C GLY A 81 5.83 -5.48 15.55
N MET A 82 6.97 -5.98 15.08
CA MET A 82 7.06 -6.75 13.82
C MET A 82 6.53 -8.19 13.93
N GLN A 83 6.15 -8.66 15.12
CA GLN A 83 5.45 -9.94 15.29
C GLN A 83 3.94 -9.69 15.40
N ILE A 84 3.12 -10.69 15.06
CA ILE A 84 1.69 -10.65 15.41
C ILE A 84 1.57 -10.40 16.92
N PRO A 85 0.82 -9.36 17.37
CA PRO A 85 0.69 -9.09 18.79
C PRO A 85 0.08 -10.28 19.53
N ALA A 86 0.61 -10.60 20.72
CA ALA A 86 0.31 -11.85 21.42
C ALA A 86 -1.20 -12.08 21.66
N PHE A 87 -1.96 -11.02 21.94
CA PHE A 87 -3.40 -11.11 22.19
C PHE A 87 -4.22 -11.43 20.93
N PHE A 88 -3.68 -11.22 19.73
CA PHE A 88 -4.26 -11.74 18.48
C PHE A 88 -3.90 -13.21 18.29
N ALA A 89 -2.69 -13.65 18.68
CA ALA A 89 -2.20 -15.01 18.47
C ALA A 89 -2.75 -16.04 19.48
N ASP A 90 -3.30 -15.61 20.63
CA ASP A 90 -3.87 -16.48 21.65
C ASP A 90 -5.22 -17.08 21.20
N PRO A 91 -5.35 -18.41 21.01
CA PRO A 91 -6.59 -19.05 20.58
C PRO A 91 -7.79 -18.88 21.52
N THR A 92 -7.56 -18.46 22.76
CA THR A 92 -8.63 -18.19 23.74
C THR A 92 -9.15 -16.75 23.67
N SER A 93 -8.46 -15.88 22.96
CA SER A 93 -8.79 -14.47 22.82
C SER A 93 -10.02 -14.25 21.94
N ALA A 94 -10.88 -13.28 22.32
CA ALA A 94 -12.02 -12.88 21.51
C ALA A 94 -11.61 -12.27 20.15
N VAL A 95 -10.35 -11.86 19.99
CA VAL A 95 -9.80 -11.30 18.75
C VAL A 95 -8.92 -12.29 17.97
N TYR A 96 -8.89 -13.55 18.38
CA TYR A 96 -8.27 -14.63 17.60
C TYR A 96 -9.04 -14.91 16.32
N ASP A 97 -8.31 -15.30 15.28
CA ASP A 97 -8.82 -15.83 14.03
C ASP A 97 -7.99 -17.07 13.64
N PRO A 98 -8.62 -18.25 13.43
CA PRO A 98 -7.92 -19.46 12.99
C PRO A 98 -7.46 -19.41 11.53
N LEU A 99 -7.99 -18.50 10.70
CA LEU A 99 -7.67 -18.36 9.28
C LEU A 99 -6.54 -17.33 9.07
N ARG A 100 -5.43 -17.57 9.76
CA ARG A 100 -4.15 -16.89 9.56
C ARG A 100 -3.07 -17.89 9.17
N ASP A 101 -2.05 -17.42 8.48
CA ASP A 101 -0.94 -18.28 8.07
C ASP A 101 -0.26 -18.92 9.30
N LYS A 102 -0.19 -20.24 9.31
CA LYS A 102 0.32 -21.04 10.43
C LYS A 102 1.82 -20.91 10.57
N SER A 103 2.57 -20.64 9.49
CA SER A 103 4.02 -20.43 9.55
C SER A 103 4.40 -19.03 10.06
N HIS A 104 3.42 -18.13 10.17
CA HIS A 104 3.61 -16.72 10.51
C HIS A 104 3.17 -16.35 11.93
N GLN A 105 2.82 -17.34 12.75
CA GLN A 105 2.55 -17.11 14.17
C GLN A 105 3.83 -16.67 14.92
N PRO A 106 3.71 -15.93 16.04
CA PRO A 106 4.87 -15.54 16.85
C PRO A 106 5.74 -16.75 17.21
N PRO A 107 7.08 -16.60 17.18
CA PRO A 107 7.84 -15.35 17.13
C PRO A 107 8.27 -14.89 15.72
N LYS A 108 7.57 -15.31 14.65
CA LYS A 108 7.93 -14.91 13.28
C LYS A 108 7.85 -13.39 13.11
N ILE A 109 8.92 -12.81 12.56
CA ILE A 109 8.99 -11.39 12.16
C ILE A 109 8.31 -11.26 10.81
N ILE A 110 7.40 -10.29 10.68
CA ILE A 110 6.72 -9.98 9.43
C ILE A 110 7.70 -9.65 8.32
N ASP A 111 7.37 -10.02 7.08
CA ASP A 111 8.08 -9.58 5.90
C ASP A 111 7.30 -8.47 5.21
N LEU A 112 7.76 -7.22 5.32
CA LEU A 112 7.07 -6.09 4.71
C LEU A 112 7.20 -6.07 3.18
N ASP A 113 8.09 -6.86 2.59
CA ASP A 113 8.17 -7.08 1.12
C ASP A 113 7.78 -8.53 0.76
N PHE A 114 6.87 -9.16 1.52
CA PHE A 114 6.52 -10.57 1.37
C PHE A 114 6.18 -10.98 -0.08
N PRO A 115 6.87 -11.96 -0.68
CA PRO A 115 6.62 -12.38 -2.06
C PRO A 115 5.45 -13.37 -2.20
N GLY A 116 4.65 -13.58 -1.15
CA GLY A 116 3.54 -14.54 -1.14
C GLY A 116 3.95 -15.99 -0.80
N VAL A 117 5.25 -16.23 -0.68
CA VAL A 117 5.85 -17.49 -0.24
C VAL A 117 7.03 -17.19 0.69
N ASP A 118 7.28 -18.09 1.65
CA ASP A 118 8.29 -17.87 2.68
C ASP A 118 9.72 -18.05 2.13
N PHE A 119 10.53 -16.98 2.21
CA PHE A 119 11.99 -17.02 2.01
C PHE A 119 12.68 -16.42 3.24
N PRO A 120 12.72 -17.15 4.36
CA PRO A 120 13.07 -16.59 5.66
C PRO A 120 14.49 -16.00 5.66
N LEU A 121 14.59 -14.74 6.07
CA LEU A 121 15.85 -14.08 6.36
C LEU A 121 16.19 -14.25 7.86
N PRO A 122 17.48 -14.17 8.24
CA PRO A 122 17.85 -14.03 9.65
C PRO A 122 17.15 -12.81 10.26
N GLY A 123 16.67 -12.93 11.50
CA GLY A 123 15.83 -11.90 12.14
C GLY A 123 16.36 -10.46 12.03
N PRO A 124 17.64 -10.18 12.36
CA PRO A 124 18.21 -8.84 12.19
C PRO A 124 18.20 -8.32 10.74
N VAL A 125 18.36 -9.22 9.77
CA VAL A 125 18.31 -8.88 8.34
C VAL A 125 16.88 -8.58 7.90
N GLN A 126 15.89 -9.35 8.37
CA GLN A 126 14.48 -9.07 8.12
C GLN A 126 14.06 -7.71 8.70
N VAL A 127 14.48 -7.41 9.94
CA VAL A 127 14.21 -6.12 10.58
C VAL A 127 14.81 -4.97 9.77
N ALA A 128 16.08 -5.08 9.36
CA ALA A 128 16.72 -4.06 8.53
C ALA A 128 15.95 -3.86 7.21
N SER A 129 15.63 -4.96 6.51
CA SER A 129 14.84 -4.94 5.27
C SER A 129 13.50 -4.23 5.45
N ASN A 130 12.76 -4.55 6.52
CA ASN A 130 11.50 -3.90 6.86
C ASN A 130 11.66 -2.40 7.08
N LEU A 131 12.71 -1.97 7.80
CA LEU A 131 12.98 -0.54 8.00
C LEU A 131 13.34 0.17 6.69
N ASN A 132 14.05 -0.49 5.78
CA ASN A 132 14.34 0.05 4.44
C ASN A 132 13.06 0.17 3.58
N VAL A 133 12.14 -0.80 3.68
CA VAL A 133 10.80 -0.68 3.08
C VAL A 133 10.12 0.57 3.63
N MET A 134 10.00 0.71 4.96
CA MET A 134 9.36 1.86 5.58
C MET A 134 9.96 3.21 5.18
N TYR A 135 11.29 3.31 5.12
CA TYR A 135 11.96 4.51 4.65
C TYR A 135 11.49 4.90 3.26
N ARG A 136 11.48 3.97 2.31
CA ARG A 136 11.07 4.24 0.92
C ARG A 136 9.60 4.67 0.84
N GLN A 137 8.73 3.98 1.57
CA GLN A 137 7.28 4.20 1.46
C GLN A 137 6.80 5.50 2.15
N LEU A 138 7.53 6.03 3.13
CA LEU A 138 7.17 7.27 3.85
C LEU A 138 8.10 8.46 3.59
N VAL A 139 9.40 8.22 3.42
CA VAL A 139 10.40 9.26 3.23
C VAL A 139 10.55 9.59 1.75
N THR A 140 10.85 8.61 0.91
CA THR A 140 11.03 8.83 -0.54
C THR A 140 9.73 9.22 -1.23
N ALA A 141 8.59 8.63 -0.84
CA ALA A 141 7.25 9.04 -1.30
C ALA A 141 6.77 10.33 -0.60
N ASN A 142 7.37 11.47 -0.95
CA ASN A 142 7.15 12.76 -0.27
C ASN A 142 6.14 13.70 -0.96
N TYR A 143 5.44 13.23 -2.00
CA TYR A 143 4.35 13.96 -2.68
C TYR A 143 2.98 13.30 -2.44
N PRO A 144 1.89 14.08 -2.43
CA PRO A 144 0.54 13.55 -2.22
C PRO A 144 0.18 12.42 -3.20
N THR A 145 0.46 12.57 -4.49
CA THR A 145 0.17 11.53 -5.50
C THR A 145 1.08 10.30 -5.41
N LEU A 146 2.21 10.39 -4.70
CA LEU A 146 3.08 9.23 -4.44
C LEU A 146 2.61 8.50 -3.19
N PHE A 147 2.14 9.21 -2.16
CA PHE A 147 1.78 8.62 -0.88
C PHE A 147 0.30 8.22 -0.79
N LEU A 148 -0.61 9.12 -1.17
CA LEU A 148 -2.06 8.95 -1.01
C LEU A 148 -2.71 8.20 -2.19
N GLY A 149 -2.05 8.13 -3.35
CA GLY A 149 -2.57 7.49 -4.56
C GLY A 149 -3.11 8.47 -5.59
N ARG A 150 -3.65 7.93 -6.69
CA ARG A 150 -4.10 8.71 -7.84
C ARG A 150 -5.54 9.21 -7.72
N PRO A 151 -5.88 10.33 -8.38
CA PRO A 151 -7.25 10.81 -8.47
C PRO A 151 -8.24 9.77 -8.98
N TYR A 152 -9.38 9.68 -8.32
CA TYR A 152 -10.54 8.85 -8.67
C TYR A 152 -11.81 9.65 -8.45
N ARG A 153 -12.57 9.87 -9.53
CA ARG A 153 -13.79 10.68 -9.57
C ARG A 153 -14.96 9.86 -10.11
N ALA A 154 -16.17 10.38 -9.91
CA ALA A 154 -17.35 9.82 -10.53
C ALA A 154 -17.18 9.80 -12.07
N GLY A 155 -17.40 8.65 -12.70
CA GLY A 155 -17.16 8.41 -14.12
C GLY A 155 -15.81 7.77 -14.45
N ASP A 156 -14.88 7.71 -13.50
CA ASP A 156 -13.59 7.05 -13.71
C ASP A 156 -13.71 5.53 -13.53
N GLU A 157 -12.93 4.77 -14.32
CA GLU A 157 -12.68 3.36 -14.06
C GLU A 157 -11.96 3.19 -12.70
N PRO A 158 -12.24 2.09 -11.96
CA PRO A 158 -11.62 1.84 -10.67
C PRO A 158 -10.11 1.58 -10.80
N GLU A 159 -9.41 1.67 -9.66
CA GLU A 159 -7.98 1.41 -9.52
C GLU A 159 -7.04 2.29 -10.38
N PRO A 160 -7.20 3.62 -10.39
CA PRO A 160 -6.33 4.49 -11.20
C PRO A 160 -4.84 4.37 -10.85
N GLY A 161 -4.51 4.03 -9.60
CA GLY A 161 -3.15 3.79 -9.12
C GLY A 161 -3.03 4.03 -7.61
N ALA A 162 -2.51 3.03 -6.90
CA ALA A 162 -2.28 3.08 -5.46
C ALA A 162 -1.25 4.13 -5.05
N GLY A 163 -1.34 4.52 -3.77
CA GLY A 163 -0.26 5.23 -3.08
C GLY A 163 0.80 4.26 -2.58
N SER A 164 1.96 4.80 -2.21
CA SER A 164 3.12 4.01 -1.77
C SER A 164 2.76 3.05 -0.66
N LEU A 165 2.08 3.52 0.40
CA LEU A 165 1.79 2.69 1.57
C LEU A 165 0.75 1.60 1.28
N GLU A 166 -0.17 1.85 0.34
CA GLU A 166 -1.20 0.91 -0.10
C GLU A 166 -0.59 -0.24 -0.92
N ASP A 167 0.34 0.07 -1.83
CA ASP A 167 1.13 -0.94 -2.56
C ASP A 167 1.95 -1.78 -1.57
N VAL A 168 2.81 -1.13 -0.79
CA VAL A 168 3.68 -1.79 0.20
C VAL A 168 3.84 -0.86 1.41
N PRO A 169 3.71 -1.35 2.66
CA PRO A 169 3.52 -2.75 3.02
C PRO A 169 2.08 -3.16 3.31
N HIS A 170 1.07 -2.31 3.07
CA HIS A 170 -0.33 -2.68 3.28
C HIS A 170 -0.67 -4.01 2.59
N SER A 171 -0.48 -4.07 1.27
CA SER A 171 -0.83 -5.27 0.50
C SER A 171 -0.02 -6.51 0.91
N THR A 172 1.26 -6.34 1.24
CA THR A 172 2.12 -7.47 1.66
C THR A 172 1.78 -7.96 3.07
N VAL A 173 1.37 -7.08 3.99
CA VAL A 173 0.88 -7.48 5.32
C VAL A 173 -0.40 -8.29 5.20
N HIS A 174 -1.34 -7.89 4.34
CA HIS A 174 -2.53 -8.68 4.01
C HIS A 174 -2.19 -10.12 3.60
N ILE A 175 -1.29 -10.24 2.63
CA ILE A 175 -0.89 -11.54 2.06
C ILE A 175 -0.06 -12.36 3.04
N TRP A 176 0.78 -11.71 3.84
CA TRP A 176 1.54 -12.38 4.90
C TRP A 176 0.62 -12.92 6.00
N THR A 177 -0.42 -12.18 6.40
CA THR A 177 -1.29 -12.63 7.49
C THR A 177 -2.30 -13.70 7.07
N GLY A 178 -2.87 -13.64 5.86
CA GLY A 178 -3.92 -14.57 5.42
C GLY A 178 -3.45 -16.02 5.28
N ASP A 179 -4.32 -16.98 5.60
CA ASP A 179 -3.99 -18.41 5.62
C ASP A 179 -3.76 -18.98 4.22
N ALA A 180 -2.51 -19.33 3.92
CA ALA A 180 -2.10 -19.90 2.64
C ALA A 180 -2.83 -21.21 2.26
N ASP A 181 -3.41 -21.91 3.24
CA ASP A 181 -4.16 -23.15 3.02
C ASP A 181 -5.59 -22.91 2.53
N GLN A 182 -6.09 -21.67 2.57
CA GLN A 182 -7.43 -21.33 2.08
C GLN A 182 -7.45 -21.04 0.58
N ALA A 183 -8.59 -21.28 -0.06
CA ALA A 183 -8.75 -21.17 -1.52
C ALA A 183 -8.35 -19.80 -2.08
N ASN A 184 -8.63 -18.70 -1.36
CA ASN A 184 -8.26 -17.36 -1.75
C ASN A 184 -7.38 -16.67 -0.69
N ARG A 185 -6.73 -17.44 0.19
CA ARG A 185 -5.92 -16.92 1.30
C ARG A 185 -6.71 -16.12 2.34
N GLU A 186 -7.95 -16.53 2.61
CA GLU A 186 -8.80 -15.98 3.67
C GLU A 186 -8.11 -16.04 5.05
N ASN A 187 -8.39 -15.13 5.99
CA ASN A 187 -9.20 -13.92 5.81
C ASN A 187 -8.36 -12.77 5.24
N MET A 188 -7.27 -12.38 5.92
CA MET A 188 -6.49 -11.18 5.61
C MET A 188 -5.93 -11.12 4.18
N GLY A 189 -5.73 -12.24 3.49
CA GLY A 189 -5.12 -12.27 2.15
C GLY A 189 -6.04 -11.90 0.99
N VAL A 190 -7.32 -11.59 1.25
CA VAL A 190 -8.31 -11.24 0.21
C VAL A 190 -9.32 -10.21 0.74
N PHE A 191 -9.60 -9.15 -0.04
CA PHE A 191 -10.37 -8.00 0.49
C PHE A 191 -11.79 -8.33 0.92
N TYR A 192 -12.50 -9.24 0.23
CA TYR A 192 -13.87 -9.60 0.61
C TYR A 192 -13.96 -10.22 2.03
N ALA A 193 -12.86 -10.81 2.53
CA ALA A 193 -12.81 -11.51 3.81
C ALA A 193 -11.91 -10.84 4.85
N ALA A 194 -11.01 -9.94 4.45
CA ALA A 194 -9.95 -9.42 5.32
C ALA A 194 -10.45 -8.89 6.68
N ALA A 195 -11.51 -8.07 6.66
CA ALA A 195 -12.09 -7.48 7.87
C ALA A 195 -12.87 -8.46 8.77
N ARG A 196 -12.98 -9.74 8.39
CA ARG A 196 -13.49 -10.80 9.28
C ARG A 196 -12.48 -11.14 10.38
N ASP A 197 -11.20 -10.91 10.11
CA ASP A 197 -10.11 -11.04 11.09
C ASP A 197 -9.98 -9.74 11.91
N PRO A 198 -10.12 -9.77 13.24
CA PRO A 198 -9.94 -8.59 14.09
C PRO A 198 -8.58 -7.89 13.95
N ILE A 199 -7.52 -8.58 13.52
CA ILE A 199 -6.20 -7.95 13.32
C ILE A 199 -6.20 -6.95 12.15
N PHE A 200 -7.17 -7.05 11.22
CA PHE A 200 -7.39 -6.10 10.15
C PHE A 200 -7.47 -4.66 10.68
N PHE A 201 -8.26 -4.45 11.74
CA PHE A 201 -8.48 -3.12 12.30
C PHE A 201 -7.21 -2.57 12.97
N ALA A 202 -6.38 -3.43 13.55
CA ALA A 202 -5.08 -3.02 14.09
C ALA A 202 -4.04 -2.74 12.98
N HIS A 203 -4.06 -3.52 11.89
CA HIS A 203 -3.25 -3.25 10.72
C HIS A 203 -3.58 -1.88 10.12
N HIS A 204 -4.87 -1.62 9.84
CA HIS A 204 -5.32 -0.34 9.31
C HIS A 204 -5.19 0.79 10.32
N GLY A 205 -5.25 0.53 11.63
CA GLY A 205 -4.90 1.51 12.66
C GLY A 205 -3.46 2.02 12.51
N ASN A 206 -2.52 1.15 12.12
CA ASN A 206 -1.15 1.60 11.83
C ASN A 206 -1.03 2.32 10.48
N ILE A 207 -1.80 1.92 9.48
CA ILE A 207 -1.90 2.66 8.20
C ILE A 207 -2.40 4.09 8.46
N ASP A 208 -3.45 4.24 9.27
CA ASP A 208 -3.99 5.55 9.64
C ASP A 208 -3.01 6.40 10.44
N ARG A 209 -2.30 5.78 11.41
CA ARG A 209 -1.20 6.41 12.14
C ARG A 209 -0.13 6.94 11.19
N LEU A 210 0.27 6.13 10.21
CA LEU A 210 1.35 6.47 9.30
C LEU A 210 0.98 7.62 8.36
N TRP A 211 -0.29 7.88 8.10
CA TRP A 211 -0.73 9.13 7.44
C TRP A 211 -0.46 10.35 8.31
N GLU A 212 -0.74 10.30 9.62
CA GLU A 212 -0.41 11.38 10.55
C GLU A 212 1.11 11.59 10.68
N VAL A 213 1.88 10.49 10.76
CA VAL A 213 3.34 10.55 10.80
C VAL A 213 3.91 11.17 9.51
N TRP A 214 3.41 10.75 8.35
CA TRP A 214 3.86 11.26 7.05
C TRP A 214 3.72 12.78 6.95
N LYS A 215 2.57 13.35 7.34
CA LYS A 215 2.35 14.82 7.34
C LYS A 215 3.33 15.57 8.26
N LYS A 216 3.82 14.93 9.32
CA LYS A 216 4.74 15.52 10.30
C LYS A 216 6.22 15.37 9.93
N LEU A 217 6.56 14.56 8.93
CA LEU A 217 7.95 14.40 8.48
C LEU A 217 8.51 15.71 7.88
N PRO A 218 9.81 16.01 8.07
CA PRO A 218 10.42 17.26 7.62
C PRO A 218 10.44 17.39 6.09
N GLY A 219 10.41 18.62 5.58
CA GLY A 219 10.58 18.95 4.15
C GLY A 219 9.40 19.66 3.49
N GLY A 220 8.26 19.84 4.17
CA GLY A 220 7.18 20.74 3.75
C GLY A 220 6.37 20.34 2.50
N LYS A 221 6.73 19.25 1.83
CA LYS A 221 6.06 18.72 0.62
C LYS A 221 4.88 17.79 0.92
N ARG A 222 4.86 17.21 2.12
CA ARG A 222 3.87 16.21 2.55
C ARG A 222 2.57 16.87 3.01
N LYS A 223 1.68 17.10 2.06
CA LYS A 223 0.37 17.75 2.27
C LYS A 223 -0.75 16.85 1.80
N ASN A 224 -1.94 17.07 2.33
CA ASN A 224 -3.15 16.48 1.76
C ASN A 224 -3.49 17.16 0.43
N PHE A 225 -4.29 16.49 -0.40
CA PHE A 225 -4.86 17.12 -1.57
C PHE A 225 -5.77 18.29 -1.17
N THR A 226 -5.76 19.34 -1.97
CA THR A 226 -6.68 20.47 -1.88
C THR A 226 -7.75 20.45 -2.97
N ASP A 227 -7.74 19.39 -3.80
CA ASP A 227 -8.70 19.17 -4.87
C ASP A 227 -10.12 19.07 -4.29
N PRO A 228 -11.07 19.92 -4.73
CA PRO A 228 -12.46 19.86 -4.28
C PRO A 228 -13.11 18.50 -4.50
N ASP A 229 -12.79 17.79 -5.60
CA ASP A 229 -13.38 16.49 -5.89
C ASP A 229 -12.99 15.46 -4.83
N TRP A 230 -11.75 15.54 -4.34
CA TRP A 230 -11.32 14.73 -3.19
C TRP A 230 -11.99 15.22 -1.90
N LEU A 231 -11.89 16.51 -1.58
CA LEU A 231 -12.40 17.07 -0.31
C LEU A 231 -13.92 16.92 -0.12
N ASP A 232 -14.70 16.94 -1.20
CA ASP A 232 -16.15 16.79 -1.20
C ASP A 232 -16.64 15.36 -1.40
N THR A 233 -15.74 14.41 -1.68
CA THR A 233 -16.09 13.00 -1.71
C THR A 233 -16.70 12.60 -0.37
N ALA A 234 -17.83 11.92 -0.42
CA ALA A 234 -18.61 11.51 0.75
C ALA A 234 -18.79 10.00 0.82
N PHE A 235 -18.77 9.48 2.04
CA PHE A 235 -18.99 8.07 2.34
C PHE A 235 -20.20 7.90 3.25
N LEU A 236 -20.73 6.68 3.31
CA LEU A 236 -21.83 6.30 4.18
C LEU A 236 -21.39 5.19 5.13
N PHE A 237 -21.61 5.38 6.42
CA PHE A 237 -21.33 4.39 7.47
C PHE A 237 -22.44 4.39 8.50
N TYR A 238 -22.66 3.26 9.16
CA TYR A 238 -23.51 3.22 10.37
C TYR A 238 -22.70 3.65 11.60
N ASP A 239 -23.27 4.51 12.44
CA ASP A 239 -22.66 4.94 13.71
C ASP A 239 -22.92 3.94 14.87
N GLU A 240 -22.41 4.26 16.06
CA GLU A 240 -22.60 3.43 17.25
C GLU A 240 -24.06 3.29 17.73
N ASN A 241 -24.95 4.15 17.21
CA ASN A 241 -26.40 4.14 17.46
C ASN A 241 -27.19 3.52 16.30
N ALA A 242 -26.51 2.89 15.34
CA ALA A 242 -27.09 2.30 14.14
C ALA A 242 -27.81 3.32 13.23
N ASN A 243 -27.41 4.59 13.25
CA ASN A 243 -27.84 5.58 12.26
C ASN A 243 -26.92 5.57 11.04
N LEU A 244 -27.49 5.69 9.84
CA LEU A 244 -26.70 5.88 8.63
C LEU A 244 -26.21 7.33 8.54
N VAL A 245 -24.90 7.52 8.60
CA VAL A 245 -24.23 8.82 8.62
C VAL A 245 -23.46 9.04 7.32
N ARG A 246 -23.60 10.25 6.76
CA ARG A 246 -22.79 10.72 5.64
C ARG A 246 -21.62 11.54 6.15
N VAL A 247 -20.42 11.18 5.74
CA VAL A 247 -19.17 11.86 6.13
C VAL A 247 -18.41 12.31 4.89
N LYS A 248 -17.59 13.37 4.99
CA LYS A 248 -16.79 13.89 3.87
C LYS A 248 -15.31 13.85 4.21
N ILE A 249 -14.46 13.64 3.20
CA ILE A 249 -13.00 13.57 3.38
C ILE A 249 -12.44 14.81 4.09
N ARG A 250 -12.92 16.02 3.75
CA ARG A 250 -12.47 17.26 4.40
C ARG A 250 -12.60 17.26 5.93
N ASP A 251 -13.53 16.48 6.48
CA ASP A 251 -13.85 16.46 7.91
C ASP A 251 -13.01 15.43 8.69
N CYS A 252 -12.20 14.58 8.03
CA CYS A 252 -11.30 13.62 8.68
C CYS A 252 -9.81 13.95 8.60
N LEU A 253 -9.44 15.10 8.03
CA LEU A 253 -8.03 15.44 7.81
C LEU A 253 -7.25 15.75 9.11
N ASP A 254 -7.99 16.02 10.19
CA ASP A 254 -7.49 16.36 11.52
C ASP A 254 -8.12 15.42 12.55
N THR A 255 -7.33 14.47 13.06
CA THR A 255 -7.80 13.43 13.98
C THR A 255 -8.24 14.02 15.33
N THR A 256 -7.73 15.20 15.70
CA THR A 256 -8.13 15.87 16.95
C THR A 256 -9.60 16.30 16.92
N LYS A 257 -10.12 16.65 15.73
CA LYS A 257 -11.56 16.93 15.52
C LYS A 257 -12.41 15.67 15.55
N LEU A 258 -11.81 14.52 15.20
CA LEU A 258 -12.39 13.19 15.38
C LEU A 258 -12.18 12.64 16.81
N ARG A 259 -11.51 13.39 17.68
CA ARG A 259 -11.29 13.09 19.10
C ARG A 259 -10.46 11.84 19.38
N TYR A 260 -9.51 11.52 18.50
CA TYR A 260 -8.50 10.50 18.77
C TYR A 260 -7.11 10.96 18.33
N GLU A 261 -6.10 10.37 18.97
CA GLU A 261 -4.69 10.54 18.65
C GLU A 261 -3.97 9.20 18.82
N PHE A 262 -2.76 9.10 18.28
CA PHE A 262 -1.94 7.91 18.43
C PHE A 262 -0.93 8.10 19.55
N GLN A 263 -0.68 7.04 20.32
CA GLN A 263 0.45 7.01 21.24
C GLN A 263 1.75 7.29 20.47
N ASP A 264 2.56 8.22 20.99
CA ASP A 264 3.87 8.51 20.45
C ASP A 264 4.80 7.30 20.63
N VAL A 265 5.26 6.77 19.49
CA VAL A 265 6.23 5.66 19.43
C VAL A 265 7.32 6.01 18.42
N ALA A 266 8.51 5.49 18.64
CA ALA A 266 9.66 5.78 17.78
C ALA A 266 9.43 5.31 16.33
N SER A 267 9.98 6.08 15.38
CA SER A 267 10.01 5.77 13.95
C SER A 267 11.45 5.46 13.51
N PRO A 268 12.01 4.28 13.86
CA PRO A 268 13.42 3.95 13.62
C PRO A 268 13.78 3.94 12.13
N TRP A 269 12.79 3.74 11.25
CA TRP A 269 12.95 3.73 9.81
C TRP A 269 13.33 5.07 9.20
N ILE A 270 13.18 6.21 9.90
CA ILE A 270 13.54 7.55 9.36
C ILE A 270 15.03 7.61 8.92
N ASN A 271 15.90 6.82 9.53
CA ASN A 271 17.33 6.77 9.22
C ASN A 271 17.74 5.54 8.41
N ALA A 272 16.79 4.76 7.89
CA ALA A 272 17.04 3.51 7.18
C ALA A 272 17.12 3.72 5.65
N ARG A 273 17.78 4.80 5.19
CA ARG A 273 18.01 5.03 3.76
C ARG A 273 18.77 3.83 3.16
N PRO A 274 18.27 3.21 2.08
CA PRO A 274 18.97 2.14 1.37
C PRO A 274 20.36 2.59 0.87
N LYS A 275 21.28 1.64 0.67
CA LYS A 275 22.64 1.95 0.20
C LYS A 275 22.89 1.37 -1.19
N PRO A 276 23.67 2.05 -2.05
CA PRO A 276 24.08 1.47 -3.34
C PRO A 276 24.82 0.15 -3.14
N LYS A 277 24.64 -0.78 -4.08
CA LYS A 277 25.34 -2.07 -4.01
C LYS A 277 26.86 -1.88 -4.21
N PRO A 278 27.70 -2.58 -3.43
CA PRO A 278 29.14 -2.44 -3.53
C PRO A 278 29.67 -2.94 -4.88
N ASN A 279 30.68 -2.25 -5.42
CA ASN A 279 31.50 -2.65 -6.58
C ASN A 279 30.75 -2.92 -7.90
N LYS A 280 29.54 -2.37 -8.11
CA LYS A 280 28.83 -2.50 -9.39
C LYS A 280 29.24 -1.45 -10.42
N GLN A 281 29.40 -1.90 -11.67
CA GLN A 281 29.48 -1.01 -12.82
C GLN A 281 28.05 -0.61 -13.22
N LYS A 282 27.83 0.65 -13.62
CA LYS A 282 26.54 1.06 -14.19
C LYS A 282 26.20 0.12 -15.35
N PRO A 283 24.99 -0.48 -15.41
CA PRO A 283 24.61 -1.34 -16.52
C PRO A 283 24.66 -0.53 -17.82
N LYS A 284 25.31 -1.09 -18.83
CA LYS A 284 25.39 -0.45 -20.15
C LYS A 284 24.01 -0.51 -20.81
N VAL A 285 23.71 0.48 -21.67
CA VAL A 285 22.50 0.50 -22.54
C VAL A 285 22.27 -0.83 -23.27
N ALA A 286 23.34 -1.56 -23.61
CA ALA A 286 23.29 -2.88 -24.23
C ALA A 286 22.61 -4.00 -23.39
N VAL A 287 22.34 -3.76 -22.10
CA VAL A 287 21.63 -4.70 -21.21
C VAL A 287 20.10 -4.58 -21.38
N ALA A 288 19.60 -3.52 -22.02
CA ALA A 288 18.17 -3.38 -22.28
C ALA A 288 17.68 -4.43 -23.29
N THR A 289 16.63 -5.15 -22.90
CA THR A 289 16.02 -6.24 -23.67
C THR A 289 14.71 -5.83 -24.34
N ALA A 290 14.18 -4.64 -24.04
CA ALA A 290 12.95 -4.11 -24.62
C ALA A 290 13.15 -2.73 -25.29
N ASP A 291 12.32 -2.47 -26.31
CA ASP A 291 12.25 -1.20 -27.03
C ASP A 291 11.37 -0.21 -26.25
N PRO A 292 11.90 0.94 -25.78
CA PRO A 292 11.14 1.89 -24.97
C PRO A 292 10.00 2.60 -25.74
N THR A 293 9.97 2.48 -27.06
CA THR A 293 8.90 3.05 -27.90
C THR A 293 7.69 2.13 -28.05
N LYS A 294 7.76 0.91 -27.53
CA LYS A 294 6.72 -0.12 -27.65
C LYS A 294 6.19 -0.52 -26.28
N PRO A 295 4.96 -1.08 -26.21
CA PRO A 295 4.51 -1.76 -25.01
C PRO A 295 5.50 -2.85 -24.60
N ILE A 296 5.83 -2.94 -23.31
CA ILE A 296 6.71 -3.98 -22.77
C ILE A 296 6.08 -5.38 -22.96
N GLY A 297 4.76 -5.48 -22.83
CA GLY A 297 4.03 -6.72 -23.04
C GLY A 297 4.02 -7.61 -21.79
N LEU A 298 3.91 -8.92 -22.00
CA LEU A 298 3.75 -9.90 -20.93
C LEU A 298 4.99 -10.00 -20.04
N LEU A 299 4.84 -9.76 -18.74
CA LEU A 299 5.94 -9.82 -17.78
C LEU A 299 6.14 -11.26 -17.26
N ASN A 300 6.68 -12.12 -18.12
CA ASN A 300 6.96 -13.54 -17.81
C ASN A 300 8.42 -13.84 -17.43
N LYS A 301 9.29 -12.83 -17.48
CA LYS A 301 10.71 -12.88 -17.12
C LYS A 301 11.19 -11.48 -16.75
N THR A 302 12.40 -11.37 -16.21
CA THR A 302 13.04 -10.07 -15.98
C THR A 302 13.22 -9.33 -17.30
N VAL A 303 12.81 -8.06 -17.33
CA VAL A 303 12.93 -7.18 -18.50
C VAL A 303 13.63 -5.90 -18.10
N SER A 304 14.58 -5.46 -18.92
CA SER A 304 15.27 -4.18 -18.73
C SER A 304 15.01 -3.27 -19.93
N VAL A 305 14.72 -2.00 -19.67
CA VAL A 305 14.38 -1.00 -20.68
C VAL A 305 15.09 0.32 -20.38
N VAL A 306 15.60 1.00 -21.42
CA VAL A 306 16.18 2.34 -21.26
C VAL A 306 15.07 3.37 -21.26
N VAL A 307 14.94 4.15 -20.19
CA VAL A 307 13.93 5.20 -20.05
C VAL A 307 14.62 6.55 -20.06
N GLN A 308 14.17 7.42 -20.97
CA GLN A 308 14.70 8.78 -21.11
C GLN A 308 14.25 9.65 -19.93
N ARG A 309 15.16 10.47 -19.43
CA ARG A 309 14.86 11.45 -18.38
C ARG A 309 14.40 12.78 -19.00
N PRO A 310 13.44 13.49 -18.37
CA PRO A 310 12.89 14.73 -18.91
C PRO A 310 13.89 15.90 -18.86
N ASN A 311 14.83 15.90 -17.90
CA ASN A 311 15.84 16.93 -17.74
C ASN A 311 17.25 16.36 -18.01
N LYS A 312 18.01 16.99 -18.93
CA LYS A 312 19.41 16.60 -19.24
C LYS A 312 20.43 17.05 -18.18
N ARG A 313 20.04 17.94 -17.27
CA ARG A 313 20.84 18.44 -16.14
C ARG A 313 19.92 18.75 -14.98
N ARG A 314 20.41 18.54 -13.76
CA ARG A 314 19.74 18.88 -12.50
C ARG A 314 19.01 20.21 -12.62
N SER A 315 17.69 20.19 -12.44
CA SER A 315 16.92 21.41 -12.22
C SER A 315 17.49 22.10 -10.98
N THR A 316 18.03 23.30 -11.13
CA THR A 316 18.49 24.12 -9.98
C THR A 316 17.32 24.56 -9.10
N LYS A 317 16.09 24.19 -9.44
CA LYS A 317 14.89 24.45 -8.66
C LYS A 317 14.65 23.30 -7.68
N PRO A 318 14.65 23.54 -6.36
CA PRO A 318 14.40 22.52 -5.33
C PRO A 318 12.96 21.94 -5.31
N LYS A 319 12.15 22.23 -6.34
CA LYS A 319 10.70 22.00 -6.38
C LYS A 319 10.25 20.86 -7.30
N GLU A 320 11.15 20.29 -8.09
CA GLU A 320 10.78 19.25 -9.06
C GLU A 320 11.19 17.87 -8.53
N VAL A 321 10.26 16.91 -8.51
CA VAL A 321 10.55 15.51 -8.18
C VAL A 321 10.41 14.67 -9.44
N GLU A 322 11.49 13.98 -9.80
CA GLU A 322 11.48 12.96 -10.84
C GLU A 322 10.74 11.71 -10.36
N VAL A 323 9.75 11.30 -11.15
CA VAL A 323 8.88 10.15 -10.87
C VAL A 323 8.93 9.19 -12.05
N LEU A 324 9.27 7.93 -11.78
CA LEU A 324 9.07 6.84 -12.72
C LEU A 324 7.58 6.45 -12.70
N VAL A 325 6.96 6.45 -13.88
CA VAL A 325 5.58 6.02 -14.07
C VAL A 325 5.56 4.77 -14.93
N ILE A 326 4.93 3.72 -14.43
CA ILE A 326 4.62 2.49 -15.15
C ILE A 326 3.12 2.51 -15.42
N GLU A 327 2.73 2.69 -16.68
CA GLU A 327 1.33 2.79 -17.07
C GLU A 327 0.81 1.52 -17.72
N ARG A 328 -0.51 1.33 -17.62
CA ARG A 328 -1.23 0.21 -18.21
C ARG A 328 -0.72 -1.14 -17.71
N ILE A 329 -0.61 -1.27 -16.39
CA ILE A 329 -0.39 -2.56 -15.74
C ILE A 329 -1.74 -3.30 -15.81
N GLU A 330 -1.83 -4.31 -16.66
CA GLU A 330 -3.06 -5.06 -16.93
C GLU A 330 -2.92 -6.49 -16.37
N TYR A 331 -3.84 -6.90 -15.50
CA TYR A 331 -3.84 -8.21 -14.83
C TYR A 331 -5.26 -8.61 -14.41
N ARG A 332 -5.43 -9.87 -13.98
CA ARG A 332 -6.67 -10.34 -13.36
C ARG A 332 -6.73 -9.93 -11.89
N ILE A 333 -7.79 -9.22 -11.51
CA ILE A 333 -7.99 -8.63 -10.19
C ILE A 333 -7.98 -9.65 -9.03
N ASP A 334 -8.38 -10.89 -9.31
CA ASP A 334 -8.44 -12.00 -8.35
C ASP A 334 -7.09 -12.74 -8.17
N MET A 335 -5.99 -12.17 -8.68
CA MET A 335 -4.67 -12.78 -8.59
C MET A 335 -3.71 -11.93 -7.75
N TYR A 336 -2.92 -12.59 -6.90
CA TYR A 336 -1.80 -11.94 -6.23
C TYR A 336 -0.68 -11.66 -7.25
N VAL A 337 -0.55 -10.42 -7.70
CA VAL A 337 0.48 -10.03 -8.67
C VAL A 337 1.52 -9.20 -7.95
N LYS A 338 2.80 -9.59 -8.08
CA LYS A 338 3.91 -8.83 -7.52
C LYS A 338 5.07 -8.77 -8.51
N PHE A 339 5.61 -7.56 -8.72
CA PHE A 339 6.90 -7.38 -9.38
C PHE A 339 7.67 -6.22 -8.77
N ASN A 340 8.99 -6.35 -8.75
CA ASN A 340 9.90 -5.32 -8.24
C ASN A 340 10.41 -4.46 -9.40
N VAL A 341 10.75 -3.21 -9.08
CA VAL A 341 11.27 -2.22 -10.02
C VAL A 341 12.64 -1.77 -9.54
N LEU A 342 13.64 -1.96 -10.38
CA LEU A 342 15.02 -1.56 -10.12
C LEU A 342 15.45 -0.48 -11.11
N ILE A 343 16.34 0.40 -10.69
CA ILE A 343 16.95 1.42 -11.54
C ILE A 343 18.46 1.24 -11.53
N ASN A 344 19.05 1.18 -12.72
CA ASN A 344 20.48 1.00 -12.95
C ASN A 344 21.08 -0.22 -12.22
N ASP A 345 20.30 -1.29 -12.05
CA ASP A 345 20.80 -2.57 -11.55
C ASP A 345 21.00 -3.60 -12.67
N GLU A 346 21.79 -4.62 -12.37
CA GLU A 346 21.99 -5.78 -13.24
C GLU A 346 20.87 -6.80 -13.03
N PRO A 347 20.28 -7.33 -14.12
CA PRO A 347 19.10 -8.20 -14.05
C PRO A 347 19.38 -9.58 -13.41
N ASP A 348 20.63 -10.06 -13.43
CA ASP A 348 21.00 -11.40 -12.94
C ASP A 348 21.16 -11.47 -11.43
N THR A 349 21.42 -10.34 -10.78
CA THR A 349 21.57 -10.23 -9.32
C THR A 349 20.73 -9.08 -8.79
N PRO A 350 19.40 -9.15 -8.89
CA PRO A 350 18.52 -8.04 -8.57
C PRO A 350 18.69 -7.59 -7.11
N GLY A 351 18.68 -6.29 -6.92
CA GLY A 351 18.67 -5.63 -5.63
C GLY A 351 17.44 -5.98 -4.82
N LYS A 352 17.56 -5.83 -3.51
CA LYS A 352 16.52 -6.06 -2.51
C LYS A 352 16.16 -4.73 -1.84
N PRO A 353 15.16 -4.68 -0.94
CA PRO A 353 14.74 -3.41 -0.34
C PRO A 353 15.84 -2.61 0.35
N ASP A 354 16.94 -3.23 0.78
CA ASP A 354 18.13 -2.62 1.38
C ASP A 354 19.07 -1.92 0.38
N SER A 355 18.88 -2.13 -0.92
CA SER A 355 19.68 -1.55 -1.99
C SER A 355 19.07 -0.26 -2.55
N ALA A 356 19.93 0.72 -2.88
CA ALA A 356 19.49 1.99 -3.46
C ALA A 356 18.88 1.80 -4.84
N GLU A 357 19.35 0.82 -5.61
CA GLU A 357 18.82 0.47 -6.93
C GLU A 357 17.35 0.00 -6.89
N PHE A 358 16.86 -0.46 -5.73
CA PHE A 358 15.48 -0.88 -5.53
C PHE A 358 14.56 0.34 -5.44
N ALA A 359 13.86 0.65 -6.54
CA ALA A 359 13.00 1.81 -6.65
C ALA A 359 11.63 1.59 -6.00
N GLY A 360 11.12 0.35 -6.00
CA GLY A 360 9.84 0.02 -5.40
C GLY A 360 9.24 -1.26 -5.95
N THR A 361 7.98 -1.50 -5.62
CA THR A 361 7.26 -2.74 -5.90
C THR A 361 5.84 -2.39 -6.32
N PHE A 362 5.30 -3.13 -7.28
CA PHE A 362 3.86 -3.20 -7.52
C PHE A 362 3.28 -4.45 -6.84
N VAL A 363 2.16 -4.30 -6.14
CA VAL A 363 1.45 -5.41 -5.50
C VAL A 363 -0.05 -5.29 -5.73
N ASN A 364 -0.71 -6.40 -6.09
CA ASN A 364 -2.17 -6.51 -6.04
C ASN A 364 -2.58 -7.56 -5.01
N VAL A 365 -3.42 -7.17 -4.04
CA VAL A 365 -4.16 -8.14 -3.21
C VAL A 365 -5.36 -8.66 -4.02
N PRO A 366 -5.59 -9.98 -4.07
CA PRO A 366 -6.79 -10.53 -4.71
C PRO A 366 -8.07 -9.87 -4.21
N HIS A 367 -8.94 -9.47 -5.14
CA HIS A 367 -10.29 -9.00 -4.88
C HIS A 367 -11.12 -9.06 -6.15
N GLY A 368 -12.44 -8.91 -6.03
CA GLY A 368 -13.38 -9.10 -7.14
C GLY A 368 -13.32 -10.49 -7.74
N ARG A 369 -13.89 -10.67 -8.94
CA ARG A 369 -13.93 -11.97 -9.62
C ARG A 369 -13.72 -11.85 -11.12
N ASN A 370 -12.76 -12.61 -11.65
CA ASN A 370 -12.56 -12.85 -13.10
C ASN A 370 -12.55 -11.59 -14.00
N LYS A 371 -12.22 -10.41 -13.47
CA LYS A 371 -12.14 -9.15 -14.25
C LYS A 371 -10.67 -8.81 -14.52
N THR A 372 -10.38 -8.36 -15.73
CA THR A 372 -9.10 -7.71 -16.02
C THR A 372 -9.21 -6.23 -15.67
N VAL A 373 -8.29 -5.77 -14.85
CA VAL A 373 -8.16 -4.37 -14.43
C VAL A 373 -6.92 -3.75 -15.04
N LYS A 374 -6.87 -2.42 -15.00
CA LYS A 374 -5.78 -1.65 -15.56
C LYS A 374 -5.43 -0.52 -14.61
N THR A 375 -4.19 -0.52 -14.14
CA THR A 375 -3.71 0.46 -13.17
C THR A 375 -2.36 1.06 -13.59
N SER A 376 -1.77 1.85 -12.70
CA SER A 376 -0.45 2.45 -12.84
C SER A 376 0.31 2.45 -11.53
N LEU A 377 1.64 2.38 -11.62
CA LEU A 377 2.57 2.54 -10.49
C LEU A 377 3.35 3.84 -10.66
N ARG A 378 3.55 4.57 -9.56
CA ARG A 378 4.37 5.80 -9.52
C ARG A 378 5.41 5.69 -8.41
N LEU A 379 6.68 5.85 -8.78
CA LEU A 379 7.81 5.76 -7.85
C LEU A 379 8.61 7.05 -7.90
N GLY A 380 8.82 7.68 -6.74
CA GLY A 380 9.75 8.81 -6.63
C GLY A 380 11.19 8.32 -6.74
N ILE A 381 11.95 8.85 -7.70
CA ILE A 381 13.30 8.34 -8.02
C ILE A 381 14.41 9.37 -7.82
N SER A 382 14.08 10.61 -7.43
CA SER A 382 15.09 11.68 -7.30
C SER A 382 16.21 11.32 -6.33
N GLU A 383 15.86 10.83 -5.14
CA GLU A 383 16.81 10.42 -4.11
C GLU A 383 17.69 9.25 -4.59
N LEU A 384 17.07 8.27 -5.24
CA LEU A 384 17.76 7.12 -5.83
C LEU A 384 18.76 7.56 -6.89
N LEU A 385 18.41 8.53 -7.75
CA LEU A 385 19.33 9.04 -8.78
C LEU A 385 20.57 9.72 -8.17
N GLU A 386 20.42 10.40 -7.02
CA GLU A 386 21.55 10.94 -6.25
C GLU A 386 22.44 9.80 -5.72
N ASP A 387 21.84 8.79 -5.09
CA ASP A 387 22.57 7.64 -4.52
C ASP A 387 23.36 6.87 -5.57
N LEU A 388 22.80 6.73 -6.77
CA LEU A 388 23.44 6.05 -7.90
C LEU A 388 24.34 6.96 -8.74
N LYS A 389 24.49 8.24 -8.38
CA LYS A 389 25.23 9.25 -9.14
C LYS A 389 24.80 9.29 -10.60
N ALA A 390 23.49 9.26 -10.82
CA ALA A 390 22.84 9.22 -12.13
C ALA A 390 22.13 10.54 -12.47
N GLU A 391 22.30 11.60 -11.66
CA GLU A 391 21.67 12.90 -11.84
C GLU A 391 21.97 13.57 -13.20
N ASP A 392 23.15 13.29 -13.77
CA ASP A 392 23.61 13.84 -15.06
C ASP A 392 23.41 12.87 -16.25
N ASP A 393 22.88 11.67 -16.01
CA ASP A 393 22.66 10.68 -17.08
C ASP A 393 21.42 11.07 -17.92
N GLU A 394 21.50 11.06 -19.26
CA GLU A 394 20.33 11.39 -20.10
C GLU A 394 19.17 10.37 -19.99
N SER A 395 19.49 9.15 -19.55
CA SER A 395 18.55 8.04 -19.42
C SER A 395 18.99 7.10 -18.31
N VAL A 396 18.07 6.28 -17.82
CA VAL A 396 18.36 5.19 -16.88
C VAL A 396 17.89 3.85 -17.43
N VAL A 397 18.48 2.76 -16.95
CA VAL A 397 17.98 1.41 -17.21
C VAL A 397 16.98 1.05 -16.11
N VAL A 398 15.71 0.85 -16.47
CA VAL A 398 14.69 0.33 -15.55
C VAL A 398 14.56 -1.16 -15.75
N THR A 399 14.63 -1.93 -14.67
CA THR A 399 14.50 -3.39 -14.69
C THR A 399 13.25 -3.81 -13.90
N LEU A 400 12.35 -4.53 -14.56
CA LEU A 400 11.15 -5.12 -13.97
C LEU A 400 11.41 -6.59 -13.67
N VAL A 401 11.22 -6.99 -12.41
CA VAL A 401 11.50 -8.35 -11.93
C VAL A 401 10.18 -8.98 -11.46
N PRO A 402 9.55 -9.88 -12.24
CA PRO A 402 8.33 -10.55 -11.79
C PRO A 402 8.64 -11.50 -10.63
N ILE A 403 7.81 -11.46 -9.58
CA ILE A 403 8.03 -12.22 -8.34
C ILE A 403 6.95 -13.29 -8.15
N SER A 404 5.68 -12.90 -8.23
CA SER A 404 4.53 -13.78 -7.92
C SER A 404 3.58 -13.80 -9.10
N ASN A 405 2.99 -14.97 -9.39
CA ASN A 405 2.14 -15.18 -10.55
C ASN A 405 2.80 -14.67 -11.86
N ILE A 406 4.03 -15.11 -12.10
CA ILE A 406 4.86 -14.73 -13.25
C ILE A 406 4.10 -14.96 -14.57
N GLY A 407 4.11 -13.96 -15.46
CA GLY A 407 3.39 -14.02 -16.74
C GLY A 407 1.88 -13.83 -16.63
N LYS A 408 1.39 -13.20 -15.55
CA LYS A 408 -0.03 -12.85 -15.36
C LYS A 408 -0.33 -11.36 -15.42
N ALA A 409 0.70 -10.54 -15.61
CA ALA A 409 0.59 -9.11 -15.83
C ALA A 409 1.20 -8.72 -17.18
N THR A 410 0.55 -7.77 -17.86
CA THR A 410 1.06 -7.10 -19.05
C THR A 410 1.40 -5.66 -18.69
N ILE A 411 2.55 -5.18 -19.16
CA ILE A 411 3.02 -3.82 -18.91
C ILE A 411 2.94 -3.02 -20.21
N GLY A 412 2.32 -1.84 -20.16
CA GLY A 412 2.30 -0.91 -21.27
C GLY A 412 3.63 -0.17 -21.37
N THR A 413 3.67 1.05 -20.87
CA THR A 413 4.76 2.00 -21.11
C THR A 413 5.42 2.45 -19.81
N LEU A 414 6.71 2.76 -19.90
CA LEU A 414 7.49 3.35 -18.81
C LEU A 414 7.98 4.73 -19.26
N ARG A 415 7.91 5.69 -18.34
CA ARG A 415 8.36 7.06 -18.59
C ARG A 415 8.75 7.73 -17.28
N ILE A 416 9.62 8.73 -17.35
CA ILE A 416 9.94 9.58 -16.20
C ILE A 416 9.29 10.95 -16.43
N GLU A 417 8.55 11.43 -15.44
CA GLU A 417 7.96 12.77 -15.43
C GLU A 417 8.47 13.60 -14.26
N LEU A 418 8.23 14.90 -14.32
CA LEU A 418 8.46 15.83 -13.22
C LEU A 418 7.12 16.11 -12.54
N LEU A 419 7.06 15.89 -11.23
CA LEU A 419 6.01 16.46 -10.39
C LEU A 419 6.41 17.85 -9.95
N ASN A 420 5.50 18.80 -10.16
CA ASN A 420 5.58 20.16 -9.69
C ASN A 420 4.56 20.38 -8.57
N ASP A 421 4.94 21.15 -7.55
CA ASP A 421 4.03 21.63 -6.49
C ASP A 421 2.82 22.40 -7.03
#